data_AF-A0A7D5RIW4-F1
#
_entry.id   AF-A0A7D5RIW4-F1
#
_cell.length_a   1.000
_cell.length_b   1.000
_cell.length_c   1.000
_cell.angle_alpha   90.00
_cell.angle_beta   90.00
_cell.angle_gamma   90.00
#
_symmetry.space_group_name_H-M   'P 1'
#
loop_
_entity.id
_entity.type
_entity.pdbx_description
1 polymer ?
#
loop_
_entity_poly.entity_id
_entity_poly.type
_entity_poly.pdbx_seq_one_letter_code
_entity_poly.pdbx_strand_id
1 'polypeptide(L)'
;MNVVILNFRLFQKSDYEKANPLILLAFIGTTAVGQVGIGTNNPNPKAVLELSSPGNNQGFLVPRLTSAQRSTIAPTTADKGLLVFDTDTNKFHFWSGTAWVIIDDATGADNQTLTFTLGTGALEISNGNSVNITGTLPGGTAGGDLTGTYPNPTVANNAVTSAKILDGTIANADISTTAGIAVTKLAAGSAGQVLLTNAGVPTWTTPHFRLRELRVAI
;
A
#
# COMPACT_ATOMS: atom_id res chain seq x y z
N MET A 1 -51.99 -7.18 -23.06
CA MET A 1 -52.70 -7.76 -24.21
C MET A 1 -53.86 -6.82 -24.53
N ASN A 2 -53.65 -5.83 -25.40
CA ASN A 2 -54.69 -4.89 -25.81
C ASN A 2 -55.35 -5.45 -27.08
N VAL A 3 -56.60 -5.87 -26.97
CA VAL A 3 -57.41 -6.27 -28.13
C VAL A 3 -57.90 -5.00 -28.81
N VAL A 4 -57.40 -4.71 -30.00
CA VAL A 4 -57.93 -3.67 -30.88
C VAL A 4 -59.11 -4.26 -31.63
N ILE A 5 -60.32 -3.79 -31.33
CA ILE A 5 -61.53 -4.15 -32.07
C ILE A 5 -61.59 -3.28 -33.32
N LEU A 6 -61.30 -3.86 -34.49
CA LEU A 6 -61.46 -3.21 -35.78
C LEU A 6 -62.94 -3.27 -36.19
N ASN A 7 -63.63 -2.13 -36.12
CA ASN A 7 -64.97 -2.00 -36.68
C ASN A 7 -64.89 -1.95 -38.22
N PHE A 8 -65.11 -3.08 -38.87
CA PHE A 8 -65.30 -3.12 -40.32
C PHE A 8 -66.71 -2.61 -40.65
N ARG A 9 -66.81 -1.39 -41.19
CA ARG A 9 -68.04 -0.96 -41.89
C ARG A 9 -68.04 -1.56 -43.29
N LEU A 10 -69.06 -2.34 -43.61
CA LEU A 10 -69.34 -2.80 -44.97
C LEU A 10 -69.76 -1.59 -45.82
N PHE A 11 -68.89 -1.17 -46.74
CA PHE A 11 -69.22 -0.16 -47.74
C PHE A 11 -70.26 -0.71 -48.72
N GLN A 12 -71.31 0.06 -48.99
CA GLN A 12 -72.38 -0.32 -49.92
C GLN A 12 -71.97 0.06 -51.36
N LYS A 13 -72.46 -0.70 -52.35
CA LYS A 13 -72.10 -0.57 -53.77
C LYS A 13 -72.38 0.82 -54.38
N SER A 14 -73.23 1.64 -53.74
CA SER A 14 -73.58 2.99 -54.19
C SER A 14 -72.44 4.01 -54.09
N ASP A 15 -71.37 3.70 -53.35
CA ASP A 15 -70.36 4.71 -52.98
C ASP A 15 -69.19 4.78 -53.97
N TYR A 16 -69.23 4.01 -55.07
CA TYR A 16 -68.08 3.78 -55.97
C TYR A 16 -68.04 4.63 -57.26
N GLU A 17 -69.02 5.48 -57.55
CA GLU A 17 -69.05 6.19 -58.85
C GLU A 17 -68.24 7.51 -58.94
N LYS A 18 -67.55 7.97 -57.89
CA LYS A 18 -66.85 9.29 -57.95
C LYS A 18 -65.42 9.38 -57.46
N ALA A 19 -64.71 8.28 -57.24
CA ALA A 19 -63.27 8.38 -57.00
C ALA A 19 -62.55 7.07 -57.33
N ASN A 20 -61.78 7.06 -58.42
CA ASN A 20 -60.51 6.34 -58.40
C ASN A 20 -59.47 7.35 -57.92
N PRO A 21 -58.74 7.03 -56.85
CA PRO A 21 -57.50 6.34 -57.15
C PRO A 21 -57.38 5.04 -56.36
N LEU A 22 -57.00 4.01 -57.10
CA LEU A 22 -56.30 2.83 -56.66
C LEU A 22 -55.46 3.13 -55.39
N ILE A 23 -55.97 2.77 -54.21
CA ILE A 23 -55.14 2.69 -53.00
C ILE A 23 -54.26 1.46 -53.20
N LEU A 24 -53.06 1.69 -53.75
CA LEU A 24 -51.97 0.74 -53.68
C LEU A 24 -51.48 0.77 -52.23
N LEU A 25 -52.02 -0.11 -51.39
CA LEU A 25 -51.47 -0.37 -50.06
C LEU A 25 -50.13 -1.09 -50.25
N ALA A 26 -49.06 -0.33 -50.49
CA ALA A 26 -47.70 -0.84 -50.51
C ALA A 26 -47.37 -1.37 -49.11
N PHE A 27 -47.43 -2.69 -48.95
CA PHE A 27 -46.94 -3.37 -47.75
C PHE A 27 -45.40 -3.30 -47.81
N ILE A 28 -44.82 -2.19 -47.36
CA ILE A 28 -43.38 -2.06 -47.20
C ILE A 28 -42.98 -3.03 -46.10
N GLY A 29 -42.49 -4.22 -46.49
CA GLY A 29 -41.94 -5.20 -45.57
C GLY A 29 -40.66 -4.65 -44.95
N THR A 30 -40.76 -3.87 -43.89
CA THR A 30 -39.61 -3.55 -43.06
C THR A 30 -39.24 -4.80 -42.28
N THR A 31 -38.00 -5.28 -42.43
CA THR A 31 -37.46 -6.31 -41.55
C THR A 31 -37.40 -5.76 -40.12
N ALA A 32 -38.38 -6.13 -39.29
CA ALA A 32 -38.29 -5.89 -37.87
C ALA A 32 -37.21 -6.81 -37.30
N VAL A 33 -36.09 -6.21 -36.90
CA VAL A 33 -35.05 -6.87 -36.11
C VAL A 33 -35.62 -7.14 -34.70
N GLY A 34 -35.31 -8.32 -34.15
CA GLY A 34 -35.91 -8.83 -32.90
C GLY A 34 -35.31 -8.27 -31.61
N GLN A 35 -34.69 -7.09 -31.62
CA GLN A 35 -34.13 -6.50 -30.40
C GLN A 35 -35.24 -6.11 -29.41
N VAL A 36 -34.99 -6.38 -28.13
CA VAL A 36 -35.86 -5.97 -27.04
C VAL A 36 -35.34 -4.66 -26.47
N GLY A 37 -36.11 -3.58 -26.61
CA GLY A 37 -35.88 -2.34 -25.87
C GLY A 37 -36.85 -2.22 -24.71
N ILE A 38 -36.35 -1.97 -23.50
CA ILE A 38 -37.17 -1.60 -22.35
C ILE A 38 -36.76 -0.19 -21.92
N GLY A 39 -37.73 0.73 -21.90
CA GLY A 39 -37.47 2.14 -21.62
C GLY A 39 -36.84 2.92 -22.78
N THR A 40 -36.74 2.35 -23.98
CA THR A 40 -36.26 3.03 -25.20
C THR A 40 -37.11 2.65 -26.41
N ASN A 41 -37.37 3.62 -27.29
CA ASN A 41 -38.05 3.40 -28.58
C ASN A 41 -37.06 3.18 -29.73
N ASN A 42 -35.76 3.37 -29.48
CA ASN A 42 -34.69 3.17 -30.45
C ASN A 42 -33.59 2.30 -29.82
N PRO A 43 -33.89 1.02 -29.52
CA PRO A 43 -32.88 0.10 -28.99
C PRO A 43 -31.73 -0.05 -30.00
N ASN A 44 -30.52 -0.16 -29.47
CA ASN A 44 -29.30 -0.31 -30.22
C ASN A 44 -29.39 -1.56 -31.13
N PRO A 45 -29.18 -1.42 -32.45
CA PRO A 45 -29.28 -2.55 -33.38
C PRO A 45 -28.22 -3.64 -33.17
N LYS A 46 -27.25 -3.42 -32.27
CA LYS A 46 -26.24 -4.41 -31.84
C LYS A 46 -26.58 -5.09 -30.51
N ALA A 47 -27.67 -4.70 -29.84
CA ALA A 47 -28.10 -5.30 -28.59
C ALA A 47 -29.26 -6.28 -28.84
N VAL A 48 -29.24 -7.44 -28.17
CA VAL A 48 -30.41 -8.32 -28.08
C VAL A 48 -31.42 -7.78 -27.05
N LEU A 49 -30.92 -7.13 -25.98
CA LEU A 49 -31.70 -6.44 -24.96
C LEU A 49 -31.01 -5.12 -24.60
N GLU A 50 -31.75 -4.02 -24.63
CA GLU A 50 -31.33 -2.74 -24.06
C GLU A 50 -32.28 -2.32 -22.95
N LEU A 51 -31.72 -1.95 -21.81
CA LEU A 51 -32.44 -1.38 -20.68
C LEU A 51 -32.03 0.08 -20.55
N SER A 52 -32.94 0.99 -20.86
CA SER A 52 -32.77 2.42 -20.64
C SER A 52 -33.60 2.85 -19.43
N SER A 53 -33.05 3.78 -18.63
CA SER A 53 -33.79 4.44 -17.55
C SER A 53 -34.12 5.87 -17.98
N PRO A 54 -35.32 6.13 -18.56
CA PRO A 54 -35.66 7.47 -19.08
C PRO A 54 -35.55 8.60 -18.05
N GLY A 55 -35.76 8.28 -16.77
CA GLY A 55 -35.64 9.22 -15.66
C GLY A 55 -34.32 9.11 -14.88
N ASN A 56 -33.35 8.32 -15.35
CA ASN A 56 -32.07 8.05 -14.66
C ASN A 56 -32.22 7.58 -13.20
N ASN A 57 -33.27 6.82 -12.90
CA ASN A 57 -33.65 6.42 -11.54
C ASN A 57 -34.05 4.93 -11.42
N GLN A 58 -33.79 4.12 -12.44
CA GLN A 58 -34.08 2.70 -12.48
C GLN A 58 -32.80 1.90 -12.77
N GLY A 59 -32.67 0.74 -12.14
CA GLY A 59 -31.63 -0.24 -12.42
C GLY A 59 -32.21 -1.56 -12.92
N PHE A 60 -31.35 -2.53 -13.15
CA PHE A 60 -31.74 -3.90 -13.51
C PHE A 60 -31.69 -4.82 -12.29
N LEU A 61 -32.85 -5.34 -11.87
CA LEU A 61 -32.93 -6.38 -10.85
C LEU A 61 -32.74 -7.76 -11.49
N VAL A 62 -31.58 -8.36 -11.26
CA VAL A 62 -31.33 -9.78 -11.58
C VAL A 62 -32.13 -10.70 -10.66
N PRO A 63 -32.31 -12.00 -10.99
CA PRO A 63 -32.90 -12.97 -10.07
C PRO A 63 -32.22 -12.94 -8.70
N ARG A 64 -33.03 -12.76 -7.65
CA ARG A 64 -32.60 -12.74 -6.25
C ARG A 64 -32.94 -14.08 -5.61
N LEU A 65 -31.95 -14.78 -5.12
CA LEU A 65 -32.08 -16.15 -4.63
C LEU A 65 -31.31 -16.30 -3.32
N THR A 66 -31.76 -17.19 -2.44
CA THR A 66 -30.91 -17.66 -1.33
C THR A 66 -29.76 -18.51 -1.87
N SER A 67 -28.71 -18.73 -1.08
CA SER A 67 -27.61 -19.62 -1.43
C SER A 67 -28.10 -21.04 -1.76
N ALA A 68 -29.12 -21.51 -1.03
CA ALA A 68 -29.77 -22.79 -1.29
C ALA A 68 -30.48 -22.80 -2.64
N GLN A 69 -31.30 -21.78 -2.94
CA GLN A 69 -32.01 -21.66 -4.21
C GLN A 69 -31.06 -21.53 -5.40
N ARG A 70 -29.96 -20.76 -5.29
CA ARG A 70 -28.95 -20.68 -6.37
C ARG A 70 -28.32 -22.05 -6.65
N SER A 71 -28.06 -22.84 -5.61
CA SER A 71 -27.47 -24.18 -5.75
C SER A 71 -28.40 -25.13 -6.52
N THR A 72 -29.71 -24.94 -6.42
CA THR A 72 -30.70 -25.74 -7.17
C THR A 72 -30.78 -25.42 -8.66
N ILE A 73 -30.19 -24.31 -9.15
CA ILE A 73 -30.18 -23.98 -10.59
C ILE A 73 -29.44 -25.07 -11.39
N ALA A 74 -28.41 -25.69 -10.79
CA ALA A 74 -27.58 -26.72 -11.42
C ALA A 74 -27.13 -26.37 -12.88
N PRO A 75 -26.54 -25.17 -13.11
CA PRO A 75 -26.15 -24.74 -14.45
C PRO A 75 -25.01 -25.61 -15.01
N THR A 76 -24.95 -25.69 -16.33
CA THR A 76 -23.95 -26.45 -17.10
C THR A 76 -22.93 -25.51 -17.75
N THR A 77 -21.93 -26.06 -18.44
CA THR A 77 -20.93 -25.25 -19.17
C THR A 77 -21.54 -24.35 -20.23
N ALA A 78 -22.71 -24.71 -20.79
CA ALA A 78 -23.43 -23.91 -21.78
C ALA A 78 -24.04 -22.63 -21.18
N ASP A 79 -24.29 -22.61 -19.87
CA ASP A 79 -24.94 -21.51 -19.15
C ASP A 79 -23.94 -20.46 -18.64
N LYS A 80 -22.70 -20.48 -19.16
CA LYS A 80 -21.65 -19.54 -18.72
C LYS A 80 -22.12 -18.09 -18.89
N GLY A 81 -21.99 -17.32 -17.81
CA GLY A 81 -22.41 -15.91 -17.77
C GLY A 81 -23.78 -15.66 -17.15
N LEU A 82 -24.52 -16.70 -16.69
CA LEU A 82 -25.70 -16.48 -15.84
C LEU A 82 -25.32 -15.61 -14.64
N LEU A 83 -26.13 -14.59 -14.33
CA LEU A 83 -25.93 -13.63 -13.25
C LEU A 83 -27.11 -13.69 -12.28
N VAL A 84 -26.82 -13.80 -10.98
CA VAL A 84 -27.81 -13.78 -9.90
C VAL A 84 -27.31 -12.91 -8.75
N PHE A 85 -28.23 -12.45 -7.93
CA PHE A 85 -27.92 -11.84 -6.64
C PHE A 85 -28.26 -12.82 -5.52
N ASP A 86 -27.28 -13.24 -4.74
CA ASP A 86 -27.47 -14.09 -3.58
C ASP A 86 -27.84 -13.25 -2.35
N THR A 87 -29.03 -13.48 -1.80
CA THR A 87 -29.57 -12.69 -0.68
C THR A 87 -29.01 -13.10 0.68
N ASP A 88 -28.43 -14.30 0.81
CA ASP A 88 -27.83 -14.74 2.07
C ASP A 88 -26.44 -14.10 2.24
N THR A 89 -25.69 -13.98 1.14
CA THR A 89 -24.36 -13.35 1.13
C THR A 89 -24.37 -11.87 0.76
N ASN A 90 -25.49 -11.36 0.23
CA ASN A 90 -25.62 -10.01 -0.33
C ASN A 90 -24.59 -9.72 -1.43
N LYS A 91 -24.34 -10.69 -2.31
CA LYS A 91 -23.34 -10.58 -3.39
C LYS A 91 -23.91 -10.98 -4.74
N PHE A 92 -23.37 -10.38 -5.80
CA PHE A 92 -23.60 -10.86 -7.15
C PHE A 92 -22.75 -12.12 -7.39
N HIS A 93 -23.35 -13.12 -8.01
CA HIS A 93 -22.67 -14.32 -8.47
C HIS A 93 -22.91 -14.51 -9.96
N PHE A 94 -21.85 -14.82 -10.71
CA PHE A 94 -21.97 -15.29 -12.08
C PHE A 94 -21.50 -16.74 -12.23
N TRP A 95 -22.09 -17.47 -13.17
CA TRP A 95 -21.65 -18.83 -13.48
C TRP A 95 -20.45 -18.80 -14.44
N SER A 96 -19.32 -19.36 -14.01
CA SER A 96 -18.08 -19.39 -14.81
C SER A 96 -18.08 -20.45 -15.92
N GLY A 97 -19.08 -21.34 -15.92
CA GLY A 97 -19.11 -22.58 -16.69
C GLY A 97 -18.86 -23.82 -15.83
N THR A 98 -18.24 -23.66 -14.66
CA THR A 98 -17.91 -24.77 -13.74
C THR A 98 -18.29 -24.50 -12.29
N ALA A 99 -18.38 -23.24 -11.87
CA ALA A 99 -18.74 -22.85 -10.51
C ALA A 99 -19.41 -21.46 -10.47
N TRP A 100 -20.16 -21.20 -9.40
CA TRP A 100 -20.65 -19.85 -9.08
C TRP A 100 -19.51 -19.01 -8.52
N VAL A 101 -19.16 -17.94 -9.21
CA VAL A 101 -18.07 -17.01 -8.84
C VAL A 101 -18.68 -15.69 -8.36
N ILE A 102 -18.16 -15.16 -7.26
CA ILE A 102 -18.57 -13.86 -6.72
C ILE A 102 -18.01 -12.76 -7.62
N ILE A 103 -18.85 -11.79 -7.98
CA ILE A 103 -18.38 -10.49 -8.48
C ILE A 103 -18.23 -9.61 -7.24
N ASP A 104 -17.02 -9.58 -6.68
CA ASP A 104 -16.66 -8.65 -5.63
C ASP A 104 -15.71 -7.62 -6.19
N ASP A 105 -15.96 -6.36 -5.85
CA ASP A 105 -14.88 -5.42 -5.66
C ASP A 105 -14.17 -5.92 -4.40
N ALA A 106 -13.10 -6.68 -4.57
CA ALA A 106 -12.24 -7.04 -3.47
C ALA A 106 -11.51 -5.78 -2.95
N THR A 107 -12.23 -4.81 -2.40
CA THR A 107 -11.67 -4.00 -1.32
C THR A 107 -11.47 -4.97 -0.16
N GLY A 108 -10.30 -5.61 -0.13
CA GLY A 108 -9.69 -5.91 1.15
C GLY A 108 -9.83 -4.66 2.02
N ALA A 109 -10.05 -4.83 3.32
CA ALA A 109 -10.32 -3.71 4.23
C ALA A 109 -9.20 -2.63 4.26
N ASP A 110 -8.11 -2.84 3.52
CA ASP A 110 -7.01 -1.92 3.29
C ASP A 110 -6.89 -1.68 1.77
N ASN A 111 -7.03 -0.43 1.31
CA ASN A 111 -6.82 0.00 -0.08
C ASN A 111 -5.32 -0.05 -0.50
N GLN A 112 -4.54 -0.93 0.11
CA GLN A 112 -3.11 -1.05 -0.13
C GLN A 112 -2.83 -1.67 -1.50
N THR A 113 -1.95 -1.02 -2.25
CA THR A 113 -1.36 -1.57 -3.46
C THR A 113 0.05 -2.05 -3.15
N LEU A 114 0.30 -3.35 -3.34
CA LEU A 114 1.63 -3.95 -3.23
C LEU A 114 2.28 -4.05 -4.62
N THR A 115 3.44 -3.43 -4.79
CA THR A 115 4.21 -3.47 -6.04
C THR A 115 5.60 -4.01 -5.78
N PHE A 116 6.03 -5.01 -6.55
CA PHE A 116 7.41 -5.50 -6.53
C PHE A 116 8.09 -5.20 -7.86
N THR A 117 9.16 -4.40 -7.82
CA THR A 117 9.89 -3.98 -9.02
C THR A 117 11.09 -4.89 -9.25
N LEU A 118 10.97 -5.81 -10.21
CA LEU A 118 11.96 -6.85 -10.52
C LEU A 118 13.34 -6.33 -10.97
N GLY A 119 13.51 -5.04 -11.25
CA GLY A 119 14.81 -4.43 -11.60
C GLY A 119 15.59 -3.84 -10.43
N THR A 120 14.89 -3.44 -9.37
CA THR A 120 15.48 -2.77 -8.19
C THR A 120 15.37 -3.62 -6.92
N GLY A 121 14.58 -4.70 -6.96
CA GLY A 121 14.23 -5.47 -5.77
C GLY A 121 13.36 -4.69 -4.78
N ALA A 122 12.83 -3.53 -5.18
CA ALA A 122 12.02 -2.69 -4.33
C ALA A 122 10.63 -3.30 -4.15
N LEU A 123 10.22 -3.43 -2.89
CA LEU A 123 8.85 -3.71 -2.50
C LEU A 123 8.21 -2.39 -2.05
N GLU A 124 7.22 -1.91 -2.81
CA GLU A 124 6.49 -0.67 -2.53
C GLU A 124 5.07 -1.00 -2.06
N ILE A 125 4.64 -0.33 -1.00
CA ILE A 125 3.26 -0.37 -0.50
C ILE A 125 2.72 1.05 -0.61
N SER A 126 1.63 1.25 -1.36
CA SER A 126 1.01 2.56 -1.57
C SER A 126 -0.49 2.53 -1.26
N ASN A 127 -1.07 3.69 -0.94
CA ASN A 127 -2.51 3.91 -0.74
C ASN A 127 -3.22 3.20 0.45
N GLY A 128 -2.51 2.95 1.55
CA GLY A 128 -3.12 2.47 2.83
C GLY A 128 -2.84 3.36 4.03
N ASN A 129 -3.41 2.99 5.20
CA ASN A 129 -3.01 3.51 6.52
C ASN A 129 -1.53 3.16 6.83
N SER A 130 -1.02 3.55 8.01
CA SER A 130 0.33 3.20 8.48
C SER A 130 0.63 1.70 8.33
N VAL A 131 1.61 1.36 7.47
CA VAL A 131 2.23 0.03 7.45
C VAL A 131 3.13 -0.06 8.68
N ASN A 132 2.64 -0.71 9.74
CA ASN A 132 3.40 -0.84 10.97
C ASN A 132 4.43 -1.97 10.84
N ILE A 133 5.62 -1.65 10.35
CA ILE A 133 6.76 -2.56 10.35
C ILE A 133 7.38 -2.54 11.74
N THR A 134 6.84 -3.36 12.65
CA THR A 134 7.39 -3.52 14.01
C THR A 134 8.31 -4.73 14.09
N GLY A 135 9.28 -4.68 15.00
CA GLY A 135 10.11 -5.84 15.35
C GLY A 135 11.42 -5.97 14.57
N THR A 136 11.76 -5.06 13.66
CA THR A 136 13.10 -5.07 13.04
C THR A 136 14.06 -4.24 13.90
N LEU A 137 14.81 -4.90 14.79
CA LEU A 137 16.08 -4.34 15.23
C LEU A 137 16.93 -4.07 13.96
N PRO A 138 17.76 -3.02 13.93
CA PRO A 138 18.76 -2.89 12.88
C PRO A 138 19.48 -4.24 12.74
N GLY A 139 19.65 -4.68 11.50
CA GLY A 139 20.33 -5.93 11.16
C GLY A 139 21.49 -5.64 10.20
N GLY A 140 22.34 -6.64 10.01
CA GLY A 140 23.49 -6.52 9.12
C GLY A 140 24.76 -5.98 9.79
N THR A 141 25.78 -5.77 8.97
CA THR A 141 27.11 -5.30 9.39
C THR A 141 27.06 -3.85 9.85
N ALA A 142 27.62 -3.58 11.04
CA ALA A 142 27.85 -2.21 11.46
C ALA A 142 28.94 -1.54 10.61
N GLY A 143 28.89 -0.22 10.51
CA GLY A 143 29.85 0.59 9.77
C GLY A 143 30.37 1.77 10.58
N GLY A 144 31.33 2.51 10.00
CA GLY A 144 31.95 3.67 10.63
C GLY A 144 32.80 3.27 11.85
N ASP A 145 32.47 3.85 13.00
CA ASP A 145 33.20 3.65 14.26
C ASP A 145 32.89 2.32 14.95
N LEU A 146 31.89 1.62 14.44
CA LEU A 146 31.42 0.35 14.95
C LEU A 146 31.84 -0.79 14.02
N THR A 147 32.04 -1.96 14.61
CA THR A 147 32.30 -3.22 13.92
C THR A 147 31.36 -4.31 14.44
N GLY A 148 31.38 -5.46 13.77
CA GLY A 148 30.48 -6.58 14.04
C GLY A 148 29.10 -6.37 13.40
N THR A 149 28.06 -6.85 14.07
CA THR A 149 26.69 -6.87 13.55
C THR A 149 25.70 -6.31 14.54
N TYR A 150 24.70 -5.60 14.03
CA TYR A 150 23.55 -5.20 14.84
C TYR A 150 22.76 -6.43 15.33
N PRO A 151 22.07 -6.35 16.48
CA PRO A 151 21.80 -5.13 17.27
C PRO A 151 22.92 -4.71 18.22
N ASN A 152 23.92 -5.56 18.45
CA ASN A 152 24.97 -5.35 19.45
C ASN A 152 26.36 -5.22 18.80
N PRO A 153 26.62 -4.17 18.01
CA PRO A 153 27.94 -3.94 17.48
C PRO A 153 28.90 -3.50 18.60
N THR A 154 30.19 -3.57 18.33
CA THR A 154 31.24 -3.08 19.23
C THR A 154 31.98 -1.90 18.60
N VAL A 155 32.67 -1.11 19.41
CA VAL A 155 33.59 -0.08 18.90
C VAL A 155 34.71 -0.78 18.12
N ALA A 156 34.96 -0.34 16.90
CA ALA A 156 36.00 -0.91 16.05
C ALA A 156 37.39 -0.64 16.62
N ASN A 157 38.35 -1.51 16.30
CA ASN A 157 39.72 -1.32 16.71
C ASN A 157 40.26 0.02 16.15
N ASN A 158 40.94 0.80 16.99
CA ASN A 158 41.43 2.14 16.66
C ASN A 158 40.36 3.16 16.24
N ALA A 159 39.07 2.90 16.46
CA ALA A 159 38.01 3.83 16.08
C ALA A 159 38.09 5.15 16.85
N VAL A 160 38.51 5.10 18.12
CA VAL A 160 38.65 6.29 18.97
C VAL A 160 40.03 6.91 18.75
N THR A 161 40.07 7.95 17.92
CA THR A 161 41.29 8.74 17.66
C THR A 161 41.30 10.02 18.52
N SER A 162 42.45 10.69 18.60
CA SER A 162 42.57 11.96 19.36
C SER A 162 41.55 13.01 18.93
N ALA A 163 41.20 13.09 17.64
CA ALA A 163 40.21 14.04 17.14
C ALA A 163 38.78 13.79 17.67
N LYS A 164 38.49 12.59 18.18
CA LYS A 164 37.19 12.23 18.78
C LYS A 164 37.17 12.38 20.29
N ILE A 165 38.32 12.67 20.90
CA ILE A 165 38.42 13.02 22.31
C ILE A 165 38.51 14.54 22.38
N LEU A 166 37.49 15.17 22.96
CA LEU A 166 37.53 16.61 23.17
C LEU A 166 38.56 16.96 24.25
N ASP A 167 39.39 17.97 24.01
CA ASP A 167 40.41 18.39 24.95
C ASP A 167 39.79 18.84 26.29
N GLY A 168 40.34 18.32 27.38
CA GLY A 168 39.90 18.65 28.74
C GLY A 168 38.65 17.91 29.24
N THR A 169 38.04 17.01 28.46
CA THR A 169 36.84 16.27 28.92
C THR A 169 37.15 14.96 29.66
N ILE A 170 38.37 14.42 29.54
CA ILE A 170 38.78 13.25 30.31
C ILE A 170 38.97 13.67 31.77
N ALA A 171 38.04 13.27 32.63
CA ALA A 171 38.07 13.56 34.05
C ALA A 171 38.85 12.49 34.82
N ASN A 172 39.24 12.81 36.06
CA ASN A 172 39.89 11.83 36.95
C ASN A 172 39.03 10.58 37.18
N ALA A 173 37.69 10.70 37.11
CA ALA A 173 36.78 9.57 37.26
C ALA A 173 36.80 8.59 36.07
N ASP A 174 37.20 9.06 34.89
CA ASP A 174 37.30 8.23 33.68
C ASP A 174 38.58 7.38 33.68
N ILE A 175 39.57 7.75 34.49
CA ILE A 175 40.85 7.06 34.60
C ILE A 175 40.89 6.27 35.92
N SER A 176 41.02 4.95 35.81
CA SER A 176 41.21 4.10 36.99
C SER A 176 42.43 4.54 37.82
N THR A 177 42.32 4.51 39.15
CA THR A 177 43.45 4.76 40.06
C THR A 177 44.56 3.71 39.92
N THR A 178 44.26 2.56 39.33
CA THR A 178 45.22 1.50 39.02
C THR A 178 45.75 1.56 37.59
N ALA A 179 45.38 2.59 36.81
CA ALA A 179 45.82 2.72 35.43
C ALA A 179 47.35 2.91 35.35
N GLY A 180 48.03 2.03 34.62
CA GLY A 180 49.45 2.15 34.31
C GLY A 180 49.73 3.20 33.23
N ILE A 181 49.53 4.48 33.54
CA ILE A 181 49.84 5.59 32.64
C ILE A 181 51.35 5.82 32.66
N ALA A 182 52.05 5.35 31.62
CA ALA A 182 53.48 5.61 31.46
C ALA A 182 53.76 7.12 31.39
N VAL A 183 54.88 7.57 31.96
CA VAL A 183 55.31 8.98 31.92
C VAL A 183 55.45 9.50 30.49
N THR A 184 55.73 8.62 29.52
CA THR A 184 55.76 8.96 28.08
C THR A 184 54.40 9.38 27.50
N LYS A 185 53.30 9.09 28.21
CA LYS A 185 51.94 9.54 27.87
C LYS A 185 51.55 10.84 28.58
N LEU A 186 52.40 11.33 29.50
CA LEU A 186 52.32 12.68 30.04
C LEU A 186 53.24 13.59 29.21
N ALA A 187 53.03 14.90 29.25
CA ALA A 187 53.99 15.83 28.65
C ALA A 187 55.38 15.58 29.24
N ALA A 188 56.40 15.41 28.41
CA ALA A 188 57.75 15.14 28.89
C ALA A 188 58.34 16.37 29.58
N GLY A 189 58.91 16.17 30.78
CA GLY A 189 59.78 17.16 31.40
C GLY A 189 61.12 17.27 30.68
N SER A 190 61.80 18.40 30.85
CA SER A 190 63.20 18.55 30.46
C SER A 190 64.13 17.73 31.35
N ALA A 191 65.30 17.38 30.84
CA ALA A 191 66.32 16.66 31.61
C ALA A 191 66.64 17.40 32.93
N GLY A 192 66.66 16.65 34.04
CA GLY A 192 66.91 17.20 35.37
C GLY A 192 65.68 17.80 36.06
N GLN A 193 64.50 17.84 35.41
CA GLN A 193 63.25 18.21 36.08
C GLN A 193 62.64 17.04 36.87
N VAL A 194 61.91 17.37 37.92
CA VAL A 194 61.10 16.44 38.71
C VAL A 194 59.63 16.80 38.51
N LEU A 195 58.77 15.79 38.38
CA LEU A 195 57.32 15.98 38.37
C LEU A 195 56.83 16.13 39.80
N LEU A 196 56.30 17.31 40.13
CA LEU A 196 55.68 17.58 41.43
C LEU A 196 54.18 17.82 41.25
N THR A 197 53.39 17.41 42.22
CA THR A 197 51.97 17.73 42.28
C THR A 197 51.77 18.97 43.16
N ASN A 198 51.18 20.03 42.60
CA ASN A 198 50.77 21.20 43.36
C ASN A 198 49.25 21.35 43.24
N ALA A 199 48.54 21.30 44.36
CA ALA A 199 47.07 21.30 44.39
C ALA A 199 46.41 20.28 43.43
N GLY A 200 47.03 19.11 43.24
CA GLY A 200 46.53 18.06 42.36
C GLY A 200 46.89 18.22 40.88
N VAL A 201 47.58 19.30 40.49
CA VAL A 201 48.08 19.51 39.12
C VAL A 201 49.53 19.02 39.02
N PRO A 202 49.83 18.03 38.16
CA PRO A 202 51.21 17.63 37.89
C PRO A 202 51.95 18.74 37.13
N THR A 203 53.10 19.16 37.64
CA THR A 203 53.96 20.19 37.03
C THR A 203 55.42 19.76 37.07
N TRP A 204 56.12 19.91 35.94
CA TRP A 204 57.56 19.67 35.88
C TRP A 204 58.31 20.90 36.40
N THR A 205 59.21 20.72 37.37
CA THR A 205 60.03 21.80 37.89
C THR A 205 61.48 21.38 38.05
N THR A 206 62.38 22.35 37.97
CA THR A 206 63.76 22.17 38.39
C THR A 206 63.81 21.93 39.90
N PRO A 207 64.47 20.86 40.37
CA PRO A 207 64.63 20.61 41.79
C PRO A 207 65.48 21.73 42.42
N HIS A 208 65.07 22.21 43.60
CA HIS A 208 65.90 23.10 44.41
C HIS A 208 66.57 22.32 45.53
N PHE A 209 67.88 22.49 45.71
CA PHE A 209 68.59 21.99 46.88
C PHE A 209 68.68 23.12 47.89
N ARG A 210 68.02 22.99 49.05
CA ARG A 210 68.25 23.91 50.19
C ARG A 210 69.43 23.37 50.98
N LEU A 211 70.62 23.94 50.79
CA LEU A 211 71.75 23.74 51.70
C LEU A 211 71.32 24.28 53.07
N ARG A 212 71.02 23.40 54.03
CA ARG A 212 70.88 23.82 55.43
C ARG A 212 72.28 24.18 55.90
N GLU A 213 72.59 25.47 56.00
CA GLU A 213 73.78 25.91 56.71
C GLU A 213 73.66 25.43 58.16
N LEU A 214 74.44 24.40 58.49
CA LEU A 214 74.61 23.94 59.86
C LEU A 214 75.36 25.05 60.59
N ARG A 215 74.64 25.92 61.31
CA ARG A 215 75.30 26.83 62.24
C ARG A 215 75.85 25.99 63.38
N VAL A 216 77.11 25.60 63.25
CA VAL A 216 77.90 25.11 64.37
C VAL A 216 78.07 26.29 65.31
N ALA A 217 77.34 26.30 66.42
CA ALA A 217 77.63 27.21 67.51
C ALA A 217 78.96 26.75 68.13
N ILE A 218 79.98 27.61 68.02
CA ILE A 218 81.24 27.49 68.77
C ILE A 218 81.06 28.29 70.06
#